data_AF-A0A0B1TCZ5-F1
#
_entry.id   AF-A0A0B1TCZ5-F1
#
_cell.length_a   1.000
_cell.length_b   1.000
_cell.length_c   1.000
_cell.angle_alpha   90.00
_cell.angle_beta   90.00
_cell.angle_gamma   90.00
#
_symmetry.space_group_name_H-M   'P 1'
#
loop_
_entity.id
_entity.type
_entity.pdbx_description
1 polymer ?
#
loop_
_entity_poly.entity_id
_entity_poly.type
_entity_poly.pdbx_seq_one_letter_code
_entity_poly.pdbx_strand_id
1 'polypeptide(L)'
;MLFSDVEVEDPLKQHMAAFVHAQSNTQDIANLDQKIYDVVDQINEWKTRRDFYVRFADHPYEFIRKWLVSQSQDLKTMTEASGEGEAERRADHYYRPETQEGVFRYIYQKVQQKRAELEQGLGVRNN
;
A
#
# COMPACT_ATOMS: atom_id res chain seq x y z
N MET A 1 50.80 -47.90 45.24
CA MET A 1 49.73 -48.26 44.29
C MET A 1 48.64 -47.21 44.45
N LEU A 2 48.70 -46.15 43.64
CA LEU A 2 47.61 -45.19 43.49
C LEU A 2 47.06 -45.42 42.10
N PHE A 3 45.93 -46.11 42.02
CA PHE A 3 45.14 -46.11 40.80
C PHE A 3 44.54 -44.71 40.70
N SER A 4 45.08 -43.87 39.82
CA SER A 4 44.35 -42.70 39.37
C SER A 4 43.20 -43.23 38.53
N ASP A 5 41.98 -43.06 39.05
CA ASP A 5 40.77 -43.24 38.27
C ASP A 5 40.87 -42.29 37.07
N VAL A 6 41.15 -42.85 35.90
CA VAL A 6 41.15 -42.07 34.65
C VAL A 6 39.69 -41.91 34.31
N GLU A 7 39.10 -40.77 34.65
CA GLU A 7 37.81 -40.37 34.11
C GLU A 7 37.96 -40.32 32.58
N VAL A 8 37.60 -41.43 31.92
CA VAL A 8 37.52 -41.49 30.47
C VAL A 8 36.29 -40.67 30.10
N GLU A 9 36.51 -39.50 29.52
CA GLU A 9 35.44 -38.65 29.05
C GLU A 9 34.57 -39.44 28.07
N ASP A 10 33.27 -39.52 28.38
CA ASP A 10 32.32 -40.39 27.70
C ASP A 10 32.30 -40.10 26.19
N PRO A 11 32.69 -41.05 25.31
CA PRO A 11 32.66 -40.88 23.86
C PRO A 11 31.30 -40.43 23.33
N LEU A 12 30.22 -40.77 24.05
CA LEU A 12 28.86 -40.34 23.76
C LEU A 12 28.69 -38.82 23.93
N LYS A 13 29.32 -38.20 24.94
CA LYS A 13 29.33 -36.74 25.11
C LYS A 13 30.04 -36.03 23.98
N GLN A 14 31.15 -36.59 23.49
CA GLN A 14 31.90 -36.02 22.37
C GLN A 14 31.09 -36.09 21.07
N HIS A 15 30.34 -37.17 20.87
CA HIS A 15 29.45 -37.32 19.71
C HIS A 15 28.23 -36.39 19.80
N MET A 16 27.66 -36.22 21.00
CA MET A 16 26.60 -35.25 21.25
C MET A 16 27.08 -33.80 21.04
N ALA A 17 28.31 -33.47 21.44
CA ALA A 17 28.91 -32.16 21.18
C ALA A 17 29.06 -31.89 19.67
N ALA A 18 29.52 -32.88 18.90
CA ALA A 18 29.59 -32.79 17.44
C ALA A 18 28.19 -32.64 16.79
N PHE A 19 27.18 -33.32 17.33
CA PHE A 19 25.79 -33.18 16.88
C PHE A 19 25.20 -31.80 17.19
N VAL A 20 25.50 -31.22 18.36
CA VAL A 20 25.12 -29.84 18.69
C VAL A 20 25.86 -28.82 17.81
N HIS A 21 27.12 -29.08 17.45
CA HIS A 21 27.82 -28.27 16.46
C HIS A 21 27.25 -28.39 15.05
N ALA A 22 26.58 -29.50 14.69
CA ALA A 22 25.84 -29.59 13.42
C ALA A 22 24.70 -28.54 13.33
N GLN A 23 24.29 -27.94 14.46
CA GLN A 23 23.37 -26.81 14.53
C GLN A 23 23.99 -25.50 13.97
N SER A 24 25.31 -25.41 13.79
CA SER A 24 25.95 -24.30 13.07
C SER A 24 25.60 -24.29 11.58
N ASN A 25 25.32 -25.45 10.99
CA ASN A 25 24.86 -25.54 9.59
C ASN A 25 23.48 -24.90 9.40
N THR A 26 22.65 -24.84 10.44
CA THR A 26 21.32 -24.21 10.38
C THR A 26 21.41 -22.70 10.15
N GLN A 27 22.42 -22.03 10.72
CA GLN A 27 22.62 -20.59 10.48
C GLN A 27 23.07 -20.33 9.04
N ASP A 28 23.94 -21.16 8.50
CA ASP A 28 24.39 -21.03 7.12
C ASP A 28 23.27 -21.33 6.12
N ILE A 29 22.42 -22.32 6.41
CA ILE A 29 21.20 -22.59 5.64
C ILE A 29 20.26 -21.38 5.67
N ALA A 30 19.97 -20.82 6.86
CA ALA A 30 19.13 -19.64 6.97
C ALA A 30 19.71 -18.42 6.22
N ASN A 31 21.03 -18.25 6.25
CA ASN A 31 21.72 -17.20 5.50
C ASN A 31 21.61 -17.42 3.97
N LEU A 32 21.67 -18.67 3.51
CA LEU A 32 21.48 -19.02 2.10
C LEU A 32 20.02 -18.80 1.67
N ASP A 33 19.05 -19.16 2.52
CA ASP A 33 17.64 -18.92 2.26
C ASP A 33 17.38 -17.43 2.09
N GLN A 34 17.90 -16.57 3.00
CA GLN A 34 17.77 -15.13 2.86
C GLN A 34 18.35 -14.62 1.53
N LYS A 35 19.53 -15.11 1.12
CA LYS A 35 20.12 -14.74 -0.17
C LYS A 35 19.26 -15.17 -1.35
N ILE A 36 18.62 -16.34 -1.28
CA ILE A 36 17.69 -16.80 -2.31
C ILE A 36 16.50 -15.84 -2.38
N TYR A 37 15.91 -15.47 -1.24
CA TYR A 37 14.82 -14.49 -1.19
C TYR A 37 15.23 -13.15 -1.82
N ASP A 38 16.38 -12.60 -1.43
CA ASP A 38 16.87 -11.31 -1.93
C ASP A 38 17.12 -11.33 -3.44
N VAL A 39 17.65 -12.43 -3.97
CA VAL A 39 17.89 -12.59 -5.42
C VAL A 39 16.56 -12.75 -6.17
N VAL A 40 15.61 -13.50 -5.64
CA VAL A 40 14.28 -13.66 -6.24
C VAL A 40 13.53 -12.32 -6.28
N ASP A 41 13.62 -11.53 -5.21
CA ASP A 41 13.01 -10.21 -5.15
C ASP A 41 13.60 -9.26 -6.21
N GLN A 42 14.95 -9.24 -6.34
CA GLN A 42 15.63 -8.49 -7.40
C GLN A 42 15.21 -8.93 -8.82
N ILE A 43 15.06 -10.24 -9.06
CA ILE A 43 14.58 -10.75 -10.35
C ILE A 43 13.16 -10.24 -10.64
N ASN A 44 12.28 -10.23 -9.64
CA ASN A 44 10.92 -9.74 -9.80
C ASN A 44 10.87 -8.23 -10.10
N GLU A 45 11.71 -7.45 -9.42
CA GLU A 45 11.86 -6.02 -9.70
C GLU A 45 12.35 -5.79 -11.14
N TRP A 46 13.36 -6.55 -11.59
CA TRP A 46 13.92 -6.43 -12.93
C TRP A 46 12.93 -6.83 -14.00
N LYS A 47 12.17 -7.90 -13.76
CA LYS A 47 11.09 -8.33 -14.65
C LYS A 47 10.03 -7.25 -14.76
N THR A 48 9.63 -6.65 -13.65
CA THR A 48 8.64 -5.55 -13.63
C THR A 48 9.13 -4.35 -14.43
N ARG A 49 10.38 -3.92 -14.22
CA ARG A 49 11.01 -2.84 -15.00
C ARG A 49 11.06 -3.16 -16.50
N ARG A 50 11.51 -4.36 -16.86
CA ARG A 50 11.59 -4.79 -18.25
C ARG A 50 10.21 -4.78 -18.91
N ASP A 51 9.22 -5.37 -18.25
CA ASP A 51 7.86 -5.46 -18.79
C ASP A 51 7.23 -4.06 -18.94
N PHE A 52 7.55 -3.12 -18.05
CA PHE A 52 7.18 -1.71 -18.20
C PHE A 52 7.75 -1.10 -19.49
N TYR A 53 9.07 -1.21 -19.70
CA TYR A 53 9.73 -0.63 -20.87
C TYR A 53 9.33 -1.30 -22.18
N VAL A 54 9.10 -2.62 -22.18
CA VAL A 54 8.59 -3.34 -23.35
C VAL A 54 7.20 -2.82 -23.74
N ARG A 55 6.27 -2.71 -22.79
CA ARG A 55 4.92 -2.18 -23.06
C ARG A 55 4.96 -0.73 -23.57
N PHE A 56 5.86 0.09 -23.03
CA PHE A 56 6.09 1.44 -23.52
C PHE A 56 6.60 1.45 -24.96
N ALA A 57 7.60 0.61 -25.29
CA ALA A 57 8.18 0.55 -26.62
C ALA A 57 7.20 0.03 -27.68
N ASP A 58 6.36 -0.95 -27.33
CA ASP A 58 5.39 -1.54 -28.27
C ASP A 58 4.27 -0.57 -28.65
N HIS A 59 3.73 0.18 -27.68
CA HIS A 59 2.58 1.08 -27.89
C HIS A 59 2.72 2.39 -27.07
N PRO A 60 3.65 3.28 -27.41
CA PRO A 60 4.03 4.41 -26.54
C PRO A 60 2.89 5.37 -26.24
N TYR A 61 2.06 5.70 -27.24
CA TYR A 61 0.93 6.61 -27.06
C TYR A 61 -0.11 6.07 -26.06
N GLU A 62 -0.60 4.84 -26.29
CA GLU A 62 -1.59 4.21 -25.42
C GLU A 62 -1.02 3.88 -24.05
N PHE A 63 0.26 3.50 -23.98
CA PHE A 63 0.95 3.26 -22.72
C PHE A 63 1.00 4.52 -21.87
N ILE A 64 1.50 5.65 -22.40
CA ILE A 64 1.58 6.92 -21.66
C ILE A 64 0.20 7.36 -21.18
N ARG A 65 -0.82 7.25 -22.05
CA ARG A 65 -2.19 7.62 -21.68
C ARG A 65 -2.71 6.78 -20.51
N LYS A 66 -2.57 5.46 -20.57
CA LYS A 66 -2.98 4.56 -19.47
C LYS A 66 -2.14 4.78 -18.21
N TRP A 67 -0.85 5.02 -18.38
CA TRP A 67 0.06 5.31 -17.28
C TRP A 67 -0.33 6.58 -16.52
N LEU A 68 -0.63 7.68 -17.23
CA LEU A 68 -1.10 8.92 -16.63
C LEU A 68 -2.41 8.74 -15.86
N VAL A 69 -3.35 7.96 -16.40
CA VAL A 69 -4.61 7.64 -15.70
C VAL A 69 -4.34 6.85 -14.42
N SER A 70 -3.48 5.80 -14.48
CA SER A 70 -3.10 5.02 -13.31
C SER A 70 -2.47 5.89 -12.24
N GLN A 71 -1.48 6.70 -12.60
CA GLN A 71 -0.76 7.57 -11.65
C GLN A 71 -1.68 8.65 -11.05
N SER A 72 -2.62 9.19 -11.83
CA SER A 72 -3.63 10.11 -11.31
C SER A 72 -4.54 9.43 -10.28
N GLN A 73 -4.92 8.17 -10.52
CA GLN A 73 -5.76 7.41 -9.61
C GLN A 73 -5.00 7.02 -8.34
N ASP A 74 -3.76 6.55 -8.47
CA ASP A 74 -2.88 6.20 -7.35
C ASP A 74 -2.68 7.42 -6.43
N LEU A 75 -2.41 8.59 -7.02
CA LEU A 75 -2.27 9.84 -6.28
C LEU A 75 -3.56 10.20 -5.52
N LYS A 76 -4.72 10.12 -6.16
CA LYS A 76 -6.02 10.39 -5.50
C LYS A 76 -6.24 9.48 -4.30
N THR A 77 -5.92 8.19 -4.45
CA THR A 77 -6.04 7.20 -3.37
C THR A 77 -5.09 7.51 -2.22
N MET A 78 -3.85 7.94 -2.50
CA MET A 78 -2.88 8.30 -1.47
C MET A 78 -3.22 9.60 -0.74
N THR A 79 -3.81 10.58 -1.42
CA THR A 79 -4.09 11.91 -0.84
C THR A 79 -5.49 12.02 -0.24
N GLU A 80 -6.31 10.97 -0.28
CA GLU A 80 -7.75 11.00 0.04
C GLU A 80 -8.48 12.15 -0.69
N ALA A 81 -7.94 12.57 -1.84
CA ALA A 81 -8.47 13.71 -2.56
C ALA A 81 -9.83 13.29 -3.12
N SER A 82 -10.88 13.86 -2.54
CA SER A 82 -12.25 13.61 -2.96
C SER A 82 -12.57 14.46 -4.19
N GLY A 83 -13.24 13.85 -5.16
CA GLY A 83 -13.75 14.54 -6.35
C GLY A 83 -12.95 14.25 -7.62
N GLU A 84 -13.61 14.49 -8.75
CA GLU A 84 -13.01 14.41 -10.07
C GLU A 84 -12.85 15.83 -10.60
N GLY A 85 -11.91 16.61 -10.04
CA GLY A 85 -11.79 18.03 -10.37
C GLY A 85 -11.78 18.35 -11.87
N GLU A 86 -11.10 17.55 -12.69
CA GLU A 86 -11.14 17.72 -14.15
C GLU A 86 -12.48 17.32 -14.80
N ALA A 87 -13.20 16.35 -14.24
CA ALA A 87 -14.54 16.03 -14.71
C ALA A 87 -15.53 17.12 -14.29
N GLU A 88 -15.46 17.60 -13.04
CA GLU A 88 -16.30 18.69 -12.51
C GLU A 88 -16.16 20.00 -13.31
N ARG A 89 -15.03 20.21 -14.01
CA ARG A 89 -14.89 21.35 -14.94
C ARG A 89 -15.71 21.23 -16.22
N ARG A 90 -16.15 20.03 -16.59
CA ARG A 90 -16.89 19.75 -17.84
C ARG A 90 -18.39 19.72 -17.58
N ALA A 91 -19.17 20.37 -18.45
CA ALA A 91 -20.63 20.39 -18.32
C ALA A 91 -21.24 18.98 -18.29
N ASP A 92 -20.68 18.04 -19.05
CA ASP A 92 -21.12 16.63 -19.10
C ASP A 92 -21.12 15.94 -17.74
N HIS A 93 -20.26 16.37 -16.81
CA HIS A 93 -20.24 15.83 -15.45
C HIS A 93 -21.56 16.06 -14.70
N TYR A 94 -22.31 17.10 -15.08
CA TYR A 94 -23.57 17.48 -14.47
C TYR A 94 -24.80 16.94 -15.22
N TYR A 95 -24.61 16.13 -16.26
CA TYR A 95 -25.69 15.40 -16.94
C TYR A 95 -25.93 14.02 -16.31
N ARG A 96 -25.87 13.93 -14.98
CA ARG A 96 -26.05 12.70 -14.22
C ARG A 96 -27.39 12.72 -13.46
N PRO A 97 -28.07 11.57 -13.27
CA PRO A 97 -29.35 11.52 -12.56
C PRO A 97 -29.30 12.13 -11.16
N GLU A 98 -28.16 11.99 -10.47
CA GLU A 98 -27.94 12.48 -9.11
C GLU A 98 -27.84 14.00 -9.04
N THR A 99 -27.53 14.67 -10.16
CA THR A 99 -27.37 16.13 -10.19
C THR A 99 -28.66 16.83 -9.79
N GLN A 100 -29.83 16.34 -10.20
CA GLN A 100 -31.11 16.93 -9.84
C GLN A 100 -31.37 16.86 -8.32
N GLU A 101 -31.11 15.70 -7.71
CA GLU A 101 -31.23 15.54 -6.26
C GLU A 101 -30.24 16.44 -5.51
N GLY A 102 -28.99 16.52 -5.99
CA GLY A 102 -27.97 17.40 -5.45
C GLY A 102 -28.40 18.88 -5.44
N VAL A 103 -29.02 19.34 -6.53
CA VAL A 103 -29.58 20.70 -6.63
C VAL A 103 -30.67 20.93 -5.59
N PHE A 104 -31.61 19.99 -5.43
CA PHE A 104 -32.68 20.12 -4.43
C PHE A 104 -32.14 20.18 -3.00
N ARG A 105 -31.20 19.30 -2.65
CA ARG A 105 -30.53 19.29 -1.35
C ARG A 105 -29.82 20.62 -1.08
N TYR A 106 -29.09 21.12 -2.07
CA TYR A 106 -28.40 22.39 -1.99
C TYR A 106 -29.36 23.57 -1.77
N ILE A 107 -30.44 23.67 -2.56
CA ILE A 107 -31.44 24.74 -2.41
C ILE A 107 -32.09 24.69 -1.03
N TYR A 108 -32.51 23.51 -0.57
CA TYR A 108 -33.10 23.34 0.75
C TYR A 108 -32.16 23.83 1.85
N GLN A 109 -30.89 23.40 1.82
CA GLN A 109 -29.87 23.83 2.78
C GLN A 109 -29.66 25.34 2.74
N LYS A 110 -29.58 25.96 1.55
CA LYS A 110 -29.41 27.41 1.40
C LYS A 110 -30.59 28.20 1.95
N VAL A 111 -31.83 27.73 1.78
CA VAL A 111 -33.02 28.36 2.35
C VAL A 111 -32.97 28.32 3.88
N GLN A 112 -32.64 27.17 4.49
CA GLN A 112 -32.53 27.06 5.95
C GLN A 112 -31.41 27.95 6.50
N GLN A 113 -30.26 28.02 5.81
CA GLN A 113 -29.16 28.90 6.18
C GLN A 113 -29.61 30.38 6.19
N LYS A 114 -30.29 30.83 5.13
CA LYS A 114 -30.79 32.21 5.04
C LYS A 114 -31.84 32.54 6.09
N ARG A 115 -32.70 31.57 6.41
CA ARG A 115 -33.67 31.71 7.49
C ARG A 115 -32.97 31.90 8.85
N ALA A 116 -31.97 31.08 9.16
CA ALA A 116 -31.21 31.19 10.40
C ALA A 116 -30.45 32.53 10.51
N GLU A 117 -29.84 33.01 9.42
CA GLU A 117 -29.19 34.31 9.35
C GLU A 117 -30.17 35.47 9.65
N LEU A 118 -31.40 35.39 9.13
CA LEU A 118 -32.45 36.38 9.38
C LEU A 118 -32.96 36.33 10.82
N GLU A 119 -33.23 35.14 11.36
CA GLU A 119 -33.68 34.96 12.76
C GLU A 119 -32.62 35.51 13.74
N GLN A 120 -31.34 35.29 13.46
CA GLN A 120 -30.23 35.84 14.24
C GLN A 120 -30.11 37.36 14.12
N GLY A 121 -30.21 37.91 12.90
CA GLY A 121 -30.12 39.36 12.65
C GLY A 121 -31.30 40.17 13.19
N LEU A 122 -32.50 39.57 13.21
CA LEU A 122 -33.71 40.18 13.75
C LEU A 122 -33.87 39.98 15.27
N GLY A 123 -32.95 39.26 15.92
CA GLY A 123 -32.96 39.01 17.36
C GLY A 123 -34.13 38.13 17.83
N VAL A 124 -34.78 37.41 16.92
CA VAL A 124 -35.89 36.51 17.24
C VAL A 124 -35.31 35.21 17.77
N ARG A 125 -34.98 35.19 19.06
CA ARG A 125 -34.76 33.94 19.79
C ARG A 125 -36.12 33.28 19.98
N ASN A 126 -36.33 32.14 19.34
CA ASN A 126 -37.46 31.27 19.67
C ASN A 126 -37.29 30.84 21.13
N ASN A 127 -38.22 31.25 22.00
CA ASN A 127 -38.43 30.65 23.32
C ASN A 127 -39.05 29.26 23.16
#